data_AF-A0A455T581-F1
#
_entry.id   AF-A0A455T581-F1
#
_cell.length_a   1.000
_cell.length_b   1.000
_cell.length_c   1.000
_cell.angle_alpha   90.00
_cell.angle_beta   90.00
_cell.angle_gamma   90.00
#
_symmetry.space_group_name_H-M   'P 1'
#
loop_
_entity.id
_entity.type
_entity.pdbx_description
1 polymer ?
#
loop_
_entity_poly.entity_id
_entity_poly.type
_entity_poly.pdbx_seq_one_letter_code
_entity_poly.pdbx_strand_id
1 'polypeptide(L)'
;MLRLSVPTAEQERRWHITVLCLIALETLLVLTALVPAQLWTRLLPQSAEAALDGPYPPMLAPVVAALLYLLPTLIGFLCHAWQRALLYATLPAWFSLGLFLVAATFKVGAFYLVSPDHVTANVNTLELFALLGGIGWLGRQVFKLHQSS
;
A
#
# COMPACT_ATOMS: atom_id res chain seq x y z
N MET A 1 39.48 4.56 2.76
CA MET A 1 38.82 4.47 1.43
C MET A 1 37.97 3.21 1.40
N LEU A 2 36.69 3.31 1.78
CA LEU A 2 35.75 2.21 1.64
C LEU A 2 35.47 2.03 0.14
N ARG A 3 35.84 0.86 -0.41
CA ARG A 3 35.41 0.44 -1.74
C ARG A 3 33.88 0.46 -1.73
N LEU A 4 33.29 1.46 -2.36
CA LEU A 4 31.91 1.39 -2.85
C LEU A 4 31.89 0.19 -3.82
N SER A 5 31.54 -0.98 -3.29
CA SER A 5 31.25 -2.15 -4.11
C SER A 5 30.11 -1.75 -5.02
N VAL A 6 30.42 -1.58 -6.30
CA VAL A 6 29.40 -1.42 -7.34
C VAL A 6 28.42 -2.58 -7.14
N PRO A 7 27.12 -2.32 -6.93
CA PRO A 7 26.15 -3.38 -6.72
C PRO A 7 26.23 -4.32 -7.92
N THR A 8 26.42 -5.61 -7.66
CA THR A 8 26.46 -6.61 -8.72
C THR A 8 25.08 -6.67 -9.37
N ALA A 9 25.01 -7.01 -10.66
CA ALA A 9 23.75 -7.14 -11.38
C ALA A 9 22.74 -8.09 -10.66
N GLU A 10 23.25 -9.09 -9.95
CA GLU A 10 22.45 -9.98 -9.10
C GLU A 10 21.80 -9.26 -7.91
N GLN A 11 22.53 -8.34 -7.27
CA GLN A 11 22.01 -7.59 -6.13
C GLN A 11 20.92 -6.61 -6.55
N GLU A 12 21.10 -5.93 -7.68
CA GLU A 12 20.05 -5.07 -8.25
C GLU A 12 18.80 -5.87 -8.62
N ARG A 13 18.98 -7.06 -9.20
CA ARG A 13 17.87 -7.97 -9.52
C ARG A 13 17.12 -8.41 -8.27
N ARG A 14 17.84 -8.80 -7.20
CA ARG A 14 17.23 -9.17 -5.91
C ARG A 14 16.43 -8.00 -5.31
N TRP A 15 16.97 -6.78 -5.38
CA TRP A 15 16.25 -5.59 -4.91
C TRP A 15 14.95 -5.35 -5.66
N HIS A 16 14.99 -5.46 -7.00
CA HIS A 16 13.79 -5.32 -7.83
C HIS A 16 12.75 -6.39 -7.51
N ILE A 17 13.16 -7.65 -7.32
CA ILE A 17 12.26 -8.74 -6.94
C ILE A 17 11.62 -8.45 -5.57
N THR A 18 12.41 -8.01 -4.57
CA THR A 18 11.88 -7.67 -3.25
C THR A 18 10.83 -6.55 -3.32
N VAL A 19 11.11 -5.49 -4.09
CA VAL A 19 10.14 -4.40 -4.29
C VAL A 19 8.87 -4.91 -4.95
N LEU A 20 8.98 -5.75 -5.98
CA LEU A 20 7.83 -6.38 -6.63
C LEU A 20 7.01 -7.25 -5.66
N CYS A 21 7.66 -8.06 -4.83
CA CYS A 21 6.99 -8.86 -3.81
C CYS A 21 6.26 -7.97 -2.79
N LEU A 22 6.86 -6.85 -2.37
CA LEU A 22 6.22 -5.90 -1.47
C LEU A 22 5.01 -5.22 -2.12
N ILE A 23 5.11 -4.80 -3.38
CA ILE A 23 3.97 -4.24 -4.12
C ILE A 23 2.84 -5.27 -4.24
N ALA A 24 3.17 -6.53 -4.57
CA ALA A 24 2.19 -7.60 -4.66
C ALA A 24 1.51 -7.88 -3.32
N LEU A 25 2.29 -7.92 -2.23
CA LEU A 25 1.77 -8.13 -0.88
C LEU A 25 0.89 -6.97 -0.42
N GLU A 26 1.30 -5.73 -0.66
CA GLU A 26 0.50 -4.54 -0.38
C GLU A 26 -0.79 -4.52 -1.21
N THR A 27 -0.70 -4.91 -2.49
CA THR A 27 -1.89 -5.03 -3.35
C THR A 27 -2.86 -6.05 -2.78
N LEU A 28 -2.38 -7.24 -2.39
CA LEU A 28 -3.22 -8.25 -1.75
C LEU A 28 -3.83 -7.74 -0.44
N LEU A 29 -3.06 -7.05 0.39
CA LEU A 29 -3.51 -6.46 1.65
C LEU A 29 -4.65 -5.46 1.41
N VAL A 30 -4.47 -4.49 0.50
CA VAL A 30 -5.50 -3.51 0.16
C VAL A 30 -6.73 -4.21 -0.44
N LEU A 31 -6.54 -5.25 -1.25
CA LEU A 31 -7.65 -6.03 -1.81
C LEU A 31 -8.46 -6.77 -0.74
N THR A 32 -7.85 -7.15 0.40
CA THR A 32 -8.61 -7.77 1.49
C THR A 32 -9.65 -6.81 2.10
N ALA A 33 -9.51 -5.49 1.90
CA ALA A 33 -10.50 -4.50 2.33
C ALA A 33 -11.80 -4.56 1.50
N LEU A 34 -11.74 -5.13 0.28
CA LEU A 34 -12.95 -5.37 -0.52
C LEU A 34 -13.76 -6.57 -0.04
N VAL A 35 -13.21 -7.41 0.85
CA VAL A 35 -13.92 -8.57 1.40
C VAL A 35 -15.01 -8.07 2.35
N PRO A 36 -16.29 -8.41 2.13
CA PRO A 36 -17.38 -8.02 3.01
C PRO A 36 -17.16 -8.52 4.45
N ALA A 37 -17.54 -7.71 5.45
CA ALA A 37 -17.47 -8.08 6.86
C ALA A 37 -18.18 -9.41 7.18
N GLN A 38 -19.26 -9.74 6.45
CA GLN A 38 -20.00 -10.99 6.58
C GLN A 38 -19.20 -12.23 6.16
N LEU A 39 -18.21 -12.07 5.26
CA LEU A 39 -17.31 -13.14 4.88
C LEU A 39 -16.26 -13.37 5.99
N TRP A 40 -15.79 -12.30 6.63
CA TRP A 40 -14.89 -12.39 7.78
C TRP A 40 -15.52 -13.10 8.96
N THR A 41 -16.79 -12.83 9.29
CA THR A 41 -17.51 -13.52 10.36
C THR A 41 -17.75 -15.01 10.07
N ARG A 42 -17.79 -15.41 8.79
CA ARG A 42 -17.87 -16.83 8.38
C ARG A 42 -16.54 -17.56 8.48
N LEU A 43 -15.44 -16.89 8.11
CA LEU A 43 -14.09 -17.47 8.15
C LEU A 43 -13.51 -17.50 9.56
N LEU A 44 -13.83 -16.48 10.37
CA LEU A 44 -13.42 -16.33 11.76
C LEU A 44 -14.68 -16.23 12.64
N PRO A 45 -15.33 -17.37 12.96
CA PRO A 45 -16.57 -17.37 13.72
C PRO A 45 -16.43 -16.84 15.15
N GLN A 46 -15.19 -16.76 15.69
CA GLN A 46 -14.92 -16.16 17.00
C GLN A 46 -14.86 -14.62 16.96
N SER A 47 -14.84 -13.98 15.78
CA SER A 47 -14.87 -12.53 15.63
C SER A 47 -16.24 -12.02 15.20
N ALA A 48 -17.26 -12.26 16.03
CA ALA A 48 -18.63 -11.80 15.80
C ALA A 48 -18.76 -10.27 15.74
N GLU A 49 -17.78 -9.54 16.28
CA GLU A 49 -17.74 -8.07 16.33
C GLU A 49 -17.25 -7.41 15.03
N ALA A 50 -16.77 -8.18 14.04
CA ALA A 50 -16.28 -7.62 12.77
C ALA A 50 -17.33 -6.81 11.99
N ALA A 51 -18.62 -6.94 12.33
CA ALA A 51 -19.70 -6.18 11.69
C ALA A 51 -19.93 -4.78 12.29
N LEU A 52 -19.34 -4.45 13.45
CA LEU A 52 -19.63 -3.21 14.18
C LEU A 52 -18.69 -2.06 13.83
N ASP A 53 -17.41 -2.32 13.58
CA ASP A 53 -16.37 -1.26 13.51
C ASP A 53 -15.58 -1.17 12.18
N GLY A 54 -15.90 -1.97 11.16
CA GLY A 54 -15.26 -1.85 9.85
C GLY A 54 -15.20 -3.14 9.03
N PRO A 55 -14.40 -3.19 7.95
CA PRO A 55 -14.28 -4.39 7.11
C PRO A 55 -13.45 -5.50 7.77
N TYR A 56 -12.64 -5.20 8.79
CA TYR A 56 -11.75 -6.16 9.44
C TYR A 56 -12.17 -6.47 10.88
N PRO A 57 -11.92 -7.70 11.36
CA PRO A 57 -12.04 -8.03 12.78
C PRO A 57 -11.19 -7.13 13.70
N PRO A 58 -11.65 -6.80 14.93
CA PRO A 58 -10.94 -5.92 15.84
C PRO A 58 -9.48 -6.35 16.15
N MET A 59 -9.23 -7.65 16.18
CA MET A 59 -7.89 -8.21 16.42
C MET A 59 -6.92 -7.97 15.25
N LEU A 60 -7.42 -7.89 14.01
CA LEU A 60 -6.60 -7.73 12.80
C LEU A 60 -6.48 -6.26 12.37
N ALA A 61 -7.49 -5.44 12.65
CA ALA A 61 -7.54 -4.03 12.29
C ALA A 61 -6.25 -3.24 12.60
N PRO A 62 -5.64 -3.31 13.82
CA PRO A 62 -4.42 -2.55 14.11
C PRO A 62 -3.21 -3.07 13.31
N VAL A 63 -3.12 -4.37 13.07
CA VAL A 63 -2.03 -4.98 12.30
C VAL A 63 -2.13 -4.58 10.83
N VAL A 64 -3.33 -4.66 10.26
CA VAL A 64 -3.58 -4.23 8.88
C VAL A 64 -3.29 -2.73 8.73
N ALA A 65 -3.77 -1.90 9.65
CA ALA A 65 -3.47 -0.47 9.65
C ALA A 65 -1.96 -0.20 9.71
N ALA A 66 -1.23 -0.89 10.59
CA ALA A 66 0.23 -0.75 10.67
C ALA A 66 0.92 -1.15 9.35
N LEU A 67 0.49 -2.24 8.72
CA LEU A 67 1.04 -2.72 7.45
C LEU A 67 0.77 -1.73 6.30
N LEU A 68 -0.44 -1.19 6.21
CA LEU A 68 -0.82 -0.18 5.21
C LEU A 68 0.00 1.11 5.31
N TYR A 69 0.58 1.40 6.49
CA TYR A 69 1.51 2.52 6.64
C TYR A 69 2.96 2.10 6.37
N LEU A 70 3.38 0.94 6.88
CA LEU A 70 4.77 0.49 6.80
C LEU A 70 5.18 0.06 5.40
N LEU A 71 4.34 -0.68 4.68
CA LEU A 71 4.67 -1.25 3.38
C LEU A 71 4.91 -0.19 2.30
N PRO A 72 4.05 0.82 2.07
CA PRO A 72 4.35 1.89 1.11
C PRO A 72 5.60 2.68 1.50
N THR A 73 5.86 2.89 2.79
CA THR A 73 7.11 3.51 3.26
C THR A 73 8.33 2.65 2.97
N LEU A 74 8.27 1.33 3.17
CA LEU A 74 9.35 0.40 2.84
C LEU A 74 9.60 0.34 1.32
N ILE A 75 8.54 0.30 0.51
CA ILE A 75 8.63 0.37 -0.95
C ILE A 75 9.35 1.66 -1.37
N GLY A 76 8.96 2.80 -0.79
CA GLY A 76 9.59 4.09 -1.03
C GLY A 76 11.08 4.10 -0.63
N PHE A 77 11.42 3.54 0.53
CA PHE A 77 12.79 3.45 1.04
C PHE A 77 13.70 2.61 0.13
N LEU A 78 13.17 1.55 -0.48
CA LEU A 78 13.94 0.69 -1.38
C LEU A 78 14.15 1.31 -2.78
N CYS A 79 13.35 2.31 -3.15
CA CYS A 79 13.43 2.97 -4.46
C CYS A 79 14.60 3.97 -4.54
N HIS A 80 15.28 4.00 -5.70
CA HIS A 80 16.40 4.92 -5.97
C HIS A 80 15.96 6.31 -6.41
N ALA A 81 14.91 6.38 -7.21
CA ALA A 81 14.35 7.61 -7.73
C ALA A 81 13.03 7.94 -7.03
N TRP A 82 12.80 9.21 -6.73
CA TRP A 82 11.60 9.68 -6.04
C TRP A 82 10.34 9.39 -6.87
N GLN A 83 10.42 9.47 -8.21
CA GLN A 83 9.30 9.16 -9.10
C GLN A 83 8.88 7.68 -8.97
N ARG A 84 9.86 6.78 -8.88
CA ARG A 84 9.59 5.34 -8.71
C ARG A 84 9.02 5.05 -7.31
N ALA A 85 9.51 5.73 -6.28
CA ALA A 85 8.99 5.60 -4.93
C ALA A 85 7.50 5.95 -4.85
N LEU A 86 7.11 7.11 -5.42
CA LEU A 86 5.72 7.54 -5.49
C LEU A 86 4.85 6.59 -6.31
N LEU A 87 5.30 6.22 -7.51
CA LEU A 87 4.55 5.34 -8.40
C LEU A 87 4.33 3.97 -7.76
N TYR A 88 5.39 3.33 -7.26
CA TYR A 88 5.29 1.99 -6.69
C TYR A 88 4.55 1.96 -5.36
N ALA A 89 4.66 3.00 -4.54
CA ALA A 89 3.86 3.11 -3.32
C ALA A 89 2.37 3.28 -3.65
N THR A 90 2.01 4.04 -4.69
CA THR A 90 0.60 4.29 -5.04
C THR A 90 -0.06 3.21 -5.91
N LEU A 91 0.72 2.36 -6.60
CA LEU A 91 0.22 1.30 -7.47
C LEU A 91 -0.83 0.37 -6.81
N PRO A 92 -0.62 -0.13 -5.57
CA PRO A 92 -1.62 -0.93 -4.86
C PRO A 92 -2.97 -0.22 -4.68
N ALA A 93 -2.92 1.07 -4.31
CA ALA A 93 -4.11 1.88 -4.13
C ALA A 93 -4.84 2.11 -5.47
N TRP A 94 -4.11 2.36 -6.56
CA TRP A 94 -4.70 2.43 -7.91
C TRP A 94 -5.40 1.15 -8.32
N PHE A 95 -4.78 0.00 -8.06
CA PHE A 95 -5.35 -1.29 -8.42
C PHE A 95 -6.64 -1.57 -7.64
N SER A 96 -6.62 -1.33 -6.32
CA SER A 96 -7.80 -1.45 -5.46
C SER A 96 -8.92 -0.51 -5.91
N LEU A 97 -8.62 0.76 -6.18
CA LEU A 97 -9.59 1.73 -6.68
C LEU A 97 -10.21 1.30 -8.00
N GLY A 98 -9.39 0.82 -8.95
CA GLY A 98 -9.88 0.31 -10.23
C GLY A 98 -10.82 -0.88 -10.07
N LEU A 99 -10.46 -1.85 -9.23
CA LEU A 99 -11.31 -3.02 -8.99
C LEU A 99 -12.59 -2.64 -8.24
N PHE A 100 -12.47 -1.81 -7.20
CA PHE A 100 -13.60 -1.31 -6.44
C PHE A 100 -14.58 -0.55 -7.34
N LEU A 101 -14.05 0.29 -8.23
CA LEU A 101 -14.85 1.03 -9.19
C LEU A 101 -15.62 0.10 -10.13
N VAL A 102 -14.95 -0.90 -10.72
CA VAL A 102 -15.61 -1.89 -11.58
C VAL A 102 -16.71 -2.63 -10.81
N ALA A 103 -16.48 -2.99 -9.54
CA ALA A 103 -17.51 -3.62 -8.72
C ALA A 103 -18.66 -2.65 -8.39
N ALA A 104 -18.36 -1.38 -8.10
CA ALA A 104 -19.34 -0.35 -7.76
C ALA A 104 -20.24 0.01 -8.94
N THR A 105 -19.73 -0.01 -10.18
CA THR A 105 -20.57 0.24 -11.37
C THR A 105 -21.65 -0.83 -11.56
N PHE A 106 -21.38 -2.09 -11.18
CA PHE A 106 -22.40 -3.16 -11.22
C PHE A 106 -23.48 -3.01 -10.14
N LYS A 107 -23.15 -2.42 -8.98
CA LYS A 107 -24.07 -2.37 -7.82
C LYS A 107 -24.78 -1.02 -7.65
N VAL A 108 -24.08 0.07 -7.92
CA VAL A 108 -24.50 1.46 -7.64
C VAL A 108 -24.68 2.26 -8.94
N GLY A 109 -24.09 1.81 -10.04
CA GLY A 109 -24.15 2.47 -11.35
C GLY A 109 -23.00 3.44 -11.62
N ALA A 110 -22.94 3.99 -12.83
CA ALA A 110 -21.80 4.79 -13.33
C ALA A 110 -21.54 6.10 -12.57
N PHE A 111 -22.52 6.60 -11.80
CA PHE A 111 -22.40 7.86 -11.06
C PHE A 111 -21.62 7.78 -9.75
N TYR A 112 -21.17 6.58 -9.35
CA TYR A 112 -20.37 6.40 -8.13
C TYR A 112 -19.10 7.27 -8.10
N LEU A 113 -18.45 7.47 -9.25
CA LEU A 113 -17.25 8.31 -9.39
C LEU A 113 -17.48 9.80 -9.32
N VAL A 114 -18.72 10.25 -9.48
CA VAL A 114 -19.04 11.69 -9.55
C VAL A 114 -19.53 12.19 -8.20
N SER A 115 -19.80 11.26 -7.26
CA SER A 115 -20.13 11.61 -5.88
C SER A 115 -18.92 12.26 -5.20
N PRO A 116 -19.05 13.50 -4.69
CA PRO A 116 -17.95 14.23 -4.07
C PRO A 116 -17.28 13.44 -2.93
N ASP A 117 -18.07 12.76 -2.10
CA ASP A 117 -17.58 12.04 -0.92
C ASP A 117 -16.65 10.87 -1.31
N HIS A 118 -16.99 10.15 -2.38
CA HIS A 118 -16.19 9.03 -2.87
C HIS A 118 -14.92 9.51 -3.58
N VAL A 119 -14.99 10.62 -4.31
CA VAL A 119 -13.81 11.22 -4.95
C VAL A 119 -12.80 11.66 -3.89
N THR A 120 -13.24 12.40 -2.88
CA THR A 120 -12.34 12.89 -1.82
C THR A 120 -11.70 11.74 -1.05
N ALA A 121 -12.46 10.70 -0.69
CA ALA A 121 -11.91 9.53 0.00
C ALA A 121 -10.85 8.79 -0.84
N ASN A 122 -11.11 8.61 -2.14
CA ASN A 122 -10.20 7.93 -3.06
C ASN A 122 -8.92 8.72 -3.30
N VAL A 123 -9.03 10.03 -3.50
CA VAL A 123 -7.88 10.94 -3.67
C VAL A 123 -7.04 10.97 -2.41
N ASN A 124 -7.65 11.13 -1.24
CA ASN A 124 -6.93 11.13 0.05
C ASN A 124 -6.14 9.83 0.27
N THR A 125 -6.68 8.69 -0.18
CA THR A 125 -5.98 7.40 -0.09
C THR A 125 -4.74 7.38 -0.99
N LEU A 126 -4.86 7.87 -2.22
CA LEU A 126 -3.72 7.99 -3.14
C LEU A 126 -2.65 8.95 -2.60
N GLU A 127 -3.07 10.08 -2.04
CA GLU A 127 -2.17 11.07 -1.42
C GLU A 127 -1.44 10.50 -0.21
N LEU A 128 -2.14 9.74 0.65
CA LEU A 128 -1.53 9.07 1.79
C LEU A 128 -0.43 8.11 1.35
N PHE A 129 -0.71 7.25 0.36
CA PHE A 129 0.27 6.28 -0.16
C PHE A 129 1.45 6.97 -0.83
N ALA A 130 1.20 8.05 -1.58
CA ALA A 130 2.23 8.88 -2.18
C ALA A 130 3.14 9.50 -1.10
N LEU A 131 2.54 10.09 -0.07
CA LEU A 131 3.26 10.72 1.03
C LEU A 131 4.12 9.70 1.79
N LEU A 132 3.58 8.52 2.07
CA LEU A 132 4.31 7.43 2.73
C LEU A 132 5.48 6.93 1.88
N GLY A 133 5.28 6.75 0.58
CA GLY A 133 6.36 6.40 -0.36
C GLY A 133 7.44 7.49 -0.44
N GLY A 134 7.03 8.76 -0.44
CA GLY A 134 7.93 9.92 -0.40
C GLY A 134 8.76 9.98 0.88
N ILE A 135 8.13 9.78 2.04
CA ILE A 135 8.81 9.71 3.35
C ILE A 135 9.84 8.58 3.36
N GLY A 136 9.45 7.40 2.86
CA GLY A 136 10.37 6.26 2.73
C GLY A 136 11.61 6.62 1.93
N TRP A 137 11.42 7.23 0.76
CA TRP A 137 12.53 7.66 -0.09
C TRP A 137 13.40 8.74 0.57
N LEU A 138 12.81 9.73 1.24
CA LEU A 138 13.53 10.76 1.98
C LEU A 138 14.40 10.15 3.10
N GLY A 139 13.84 9.22 3.87
CA GLY A 139 14.58 8.49 4.90
C GLY A 139 15.83 7.82 4.34
N ARG A 140 15.74 7.24 3.15
CA ARG A 140 16.90 6.66 2.46
C ARG A 140 17.98 7.68 2.15
N GLN A 141 17.62 8.89 1.68
CA GLN A 141 18.60 9.93 1.35
C GLN A 141 19.33 10.42 2.61
N VAL A 142 18.61 10.59 3.73
CA VAL A 142 19.20 10.95 5.02
C VAL A 142 20.20 9.88 5.49
N PHE A 143 19.84 8.60 5.40
CA PHE A 143 20.74 7.49 5.73
C PHE A 143 22.01 7.46 4.87
N LYS A 144 21.88 7.73 3.56
CA LYS A 144 23.04 7.80 2.66
C LYS A 144 23.98 8.96 3.01
N LEU A 145 23.43 10.14 3.32
CA LEU A 145 24.22 11.30 3.70
C LEU A 145 25.03 11.02 4.97
N HIS A 146 24.42 10.37 5.97
CA HIS A 146 25.10 10.03 7.23
C HIS A 146 26.24 9.01 7.07
N GLN A 147 26.19 8.13 6.06
CA GLN A 147 27.30 7.20 5.78
C GLN A 147 28.48 7.84 5.04
N SER A 148 28.31 9.07 4.54
CA SER A 148 29.32 9.79 3.75
C SER A 148 30.09 10.86 4.54
N SER A 149 29.69 11.15 5.78
CA SER A 149 30.37 12.04 6.73
C SER A 149 31.25 11.26 7.69
#